data_AF-A0A7Y0B1A7-F1
#
_entry.id   AF-A0A7Y0B1A7-F1
#
_cell.length_a   1.000
_cell.length_b   1.000
_cell.length_c   1.000
_cell.angle_alpha   90.00
_cell.angle_beta   90.00
_cell.angle_gamma   90.00
#
_symmetry.space_group_name_H-M   'P 1'
#
loop_
_entity.id
_entity.type
_entity.pdbx_description
1 polymer ?
#
loop_
_entity_poly.entity_id
_entity_poly.type
_entity_poly.pdbx_seq_one_letter_code
_entity_poly.pdbx_strand_id
1 'polypeptide(L)'
;MTLAPPLAQTLTPLAPTLTPGGPRFAGAYADGAVRHEPDAGPSLAAEVLASADGSAHVLTVTNLTSEAQELLPEPLLPPGDGPLLFLGGASTTAERDGRLVARLAPHGFVRLGRALDTDQETAS
;
A
#
# COMPACT_ATOMS: atom_id res chain seq x y z
N MET A 1 12.30 -58.04 6.73
CA MET A 1 11.31 -56.99 6.44
C MET A 1 11.69 -55.77 7.26
N THR A 2 12.30 -54.76 6.64
CA THR A 2 12.80 -53.55 7.31
C THR A 2 11.79 -52.43 7.09
N LEU A 3 11.20 -51.92 8.17
CA LEU A 3 10.32 -50.76 8.15
C LEU A 3 11.18 -49.48 8.11
N ALA A 4 10.95 -48.62 7.11
CA ALA A 4 11.56 -47.30 7.03
C ALA A 4 10.87 -46.33 8.01
N PRO A 5 11.58 -45.37 8.62
CA PRO A 5 10.99 -44.39 9.53
C PRO A 5 10.17 -43.34 8.76
N PRO A 6 9.12 -42.75 9.38
CA PRO A 6 8.36 -41.67 8.76
C PRO A 6 9.23 -40.41 8.67
N LEU A 7 9.28 -39.83 7.47
CA LEU A 7 9.87 -38.50 7.24
C LEU A 7 9.14 -37.48 8.12
N ALA A 8 9.82 -36.96 9.13
CA ALA A 8 9.37 -35.82 9.90
C ALA A 8 9.21 -34.64 8.91
N GLN A 9 7.97 -34.21 8.71
CA GLN A 9 7.68 -32.99 7.97
C GLN A 9 8.17 -31.81 8.82
N THR A 10 9.35 -31.30 8.50
CA THR A 10 9.83 -30.03 9.00
C THR A 10 8.83 -28.97 8.55
N LEU A 11 8.00 -28.51 9.48
CA LEU A 11 7.16 -27.33 9.27
C LEU A 11 8.11 -26.17 9.00
N THR A 12 8.20 -25.75 7.74
CA THR A 12 8.90 -24.53 7.36
C THR A 12 8.30 -23.39 8.18
N PRO A 13 9.10 -22.56 8.89
CA PRO A 13 8.56 -21.36 9.50
C PRO A 13 7.91 -20.55 8.38
N LEU A 14 6.60 -20.30 8.51
CA LEU A 14 5.85 -19.41 7.62
C LEU A 14 6.68 -18.14 7.51
N ALA A 15 7.16 -17.84 6.30
CA ALA A 15 7.87 -16.60 6.05
C ALA A 15 7.04 -15.45 6.64
N PRO A 16 7.64 -14.52 7.40
CA PRO A 16 6.89 -13.39 7.91
C PRO A 16 6.21 -12.75 6.71
N THR A 17 4.88 -12.67 6.75
CA THR A 17 4.08 -12.04 5.72
C THR A 17 4.67 -10.65 5.53
N LEU A 18 5.40 -10.45 4.42
CA LEU A 18 6.04 -9.18 4.10
C LEU A 18 4.93 -8.19 3.74
N THR A 19 4.33 -7.60 4.77
CA THR A 19 3.34 -6.54 4.60
C THR A 19 4.05 -5.35 3.94
N PRO A 20 3.60 -4.91 2.75
CA PRO A 20 4.13 -3.71 2.13
C PRO A 20 4.01 -2.52 3.09
N GLY A 21 5.12 -1.80 3.33
CA GLY A 21 5.17 -0.70 4.29
C GLY A 21 5.32 -1.10 5.75
N GLY A 22 5.43 -2.40 6.06
CA GLY A 22 5.65 -2.90 7.41
C GLY A 22 4.37 -2.91 8.28
N PRO A 23 4.52 -3.13 9.60
CA PRO A 23 3.40 -3.39 10.51
C PRO A 23 2.38 -2.23 10.58
N ARG A 24 2.81 -1.00 10.33
CA ARG A 24 1.93 0.20 10.31
C ARG A 24 0.80 0.10 9.27
N PHE A 25 0.99 -0.66 8.21
CA PHE A 25 0.00 -0.84 7.14
C PHE A 25 -0.62 -2.24 7.13
N ALA A 26 -0.31 -3.10 8.11
CA ALA A 26 -0.82 -4.47 8.15
C ALA A 26 -2.35 -4.52 8.20
N GLY A 27 -2.98 -3.57 8.91
CA GLY A 27 -4.44 -3.47 8.96
C GLY A 27 -5.10 -3.27 7.60
N ALA A 28 -4.44 -2.60 6.65
CA ALA A 28 -4.96 -2.41 5.29
C ALA A 28 -4.94 -3.70 4.45
N TYR A 29 -4.25 -4.75 4.90
CA TYR A 29 -4.19 -6.06 4.25
C TYR A 29 -4.85 -7.17 5.09
N ALA A 30 -5.40 -6.82 6.25
CA ALA A 30 -6.04 -7.76 7.15
C ALA A 30 -7.44 -8.16 6.66
N ASP A 31 -7.97 -9.25 7.23
CA ASP A 31 -9.38 -9.59 7.05
C ASP A 31 -10.26 -8.45 7.56
N GLY A 32 -11.29 -8.08 6.79
CA GLY A 32 -12.14 -6.91 7.05
C GLY A 32 -11.60 -5.58 6.52
N ALA A 33 -10.42 -5.54 5.89
CA ALA A 33 -9.98 -4.38 5.14
C ALA A 33 -10.98 -4.05 4.01
N VAL A 34 -11.20 -2.76 3.79
CA VAL A 34 -12.15 -2.27 2.77
C VAL A 34 -11.37 -1.85 1.53
N ARG A 35 -11.83 -2.32 0.37
CA ARG A 35 -11.26 -1.96 -0.93
C ARG A 35 -12.13 -0.95 -1.65
N HIS A 36 -11.51 0.08 -2.19
CA HIS A 36 -12.13 1.11 -3.02
C HIS A 36 -11.32 1.36 -4.28
N GLU A 37 -11.97 1.70 -5.38
CA GLU A 37 -11.34 1.94 -6.68
C GLU A 37 -11.70 3.36 -7.15
N PRO A 38 -10.99 4.39 -6.69
CA PRO A 38 -11.26 5.77 -7.08
C PRO A 38 -10.92 6.00 -8.56
N ASP A 39 -11.64 6.92 -9.20
CA ASP A 39 -11.32 7.32 -10.57
C ASP A 39 -10.03 8.15 -10.61
N ALA A 40 -9.01 7.62 -11.26
CA ALA A 40 -7.73 8.31 -11.52
C ALA A 40 -7.61 8.78 -12.98
N GLY A 41 -8.71 8.70 -13.75
CA GLY A 41 -8.74 8.99 -15.17
C GLY A 41 -8.42 7.77 -16.05
N PRO A 42 -8.60 7.90 -17.38
CA PRO A 42 -8.61 6.75 -18.30
C PRO A 42 -7.26 6.05 -18.49
N SER A 43 -6.15 6.72 -18.13
CA SER A 43 -4.78 6.21 -18.31
C SER A 43 -4.23 5.51 -17.07
N LEU A 44 -4.95 5.55 -15.95
CA LEU A 44 -4.51 5.08 -14.64
C LEU A 44 -5.58 4.18 -14.01
N ALA A 45 -5.17 3.07 -13.41
CA ALA A 45 -6.01 2.30 -12.50
C ALA A 45 -5.58 2.58 -11.07
N ALA A 46 -6.52 2.91 -10.19
CA ALA A 46 -6.24 3.17 -8.79
C ALA A 46 -7.04 2.24 -7.87
N GLU A 47 -6.39 1.80 -6.80
CA GLU A 47 -6.96 0.95 -5.75
C GLU A 47 -6.53 1.52 -4.40
N VAL A 48 -7.47 1.65 -3.48
CA VAL A 48 -7.22 1.98 -2.07
C VAL A 48 -7.66 0.79 -1.22
N LEU A 49 -6.73 0.31 -0.40
CA LEU A 49 -7.01 -0.62 0.68
C LEU A 49 -6.99 0.15 2.00
N ALA A 50 -8.08 0.11 2.74
CA ALA A 50 -8.24 0.75 4.04
C ALA A 50 -8.37 -0.31 5.13
N SER A 51 -7.71 -0.11 6.26
CA SER A 51 -7.98 -0.91 7.45
C SER A 51 -9.42 -0.70 7.93
N ALA A 52 -9.98 -1.71 8.61
CA ALA A 52 -11.38 -1.67 9.05
C ALA A 52 -11.70 -0.48 9.98
N ASP A 53 -10.71 -0.02 10.75
CA ASP A 53 -10.78 1.13 11.64
C ASP A 53 -10.41 2.47 10.96
N GLY A 54 -10.03 2.44 9.68
CA GLY A 54 -9.60 3.61 8.91
C GLY A 54 -8.26 4.20 9.33
N SER A 55 -7.49 3.54 10.21
CA SER A 55 -6.19 4.05 10.67
C SER A 55 -5.09 3.96 9.61
N ALA A 56 -5.18 3.01 8.66
CA ALA A 56 -4.21 2.80 7.60
C ALA A 56 -4.88 2.72 6.23
N HIS A 57 -4.35 3.48 5.29
CA HIS A 57 -4.76 3.49 3.89
C HIS A 57 -3.56 3.23 3.00
N VAL A 58 -3.70 2.33 2.03
CA VAL A 58 -2.69 2.05 1.02
C VAL A 58 -3.29 2.29 -0.36
N LEU A 59 -2.75 3.29 -1.06
CA LEU A 59 -3.07 3.59 -2.44
C LEU A 59 -2.08 2.87 -3.35
N THR A 60 -2.58 2.06 -4.28
CA THR A 60 -1.82 1.55 -5.42
C THR A 60 -2.36 2.20 -6.69
N VAL A 61 -1.50 2.85 -7.47
CA VAL A 61 -1.86 3.38 -8.79
C VAL A 61 -0.98 2.74 -9.85
N THR A 62 -1.60 2.25 -10.91
CA THR A 62 -0.94 1.58 -12.05
C THR A 62 -1.17 2.40 -13.31
N ASN A 63 -0.10 2.67 -14.04
CA ASN A 63 -0.16 3.27 -15.35
C ASN A 63 -0.52 2.21 -16.39
N LEU A 64 -1.60 2.42 -17.14
CA LEU A 64 -2.11 1.48 -18.14
C LEU A 64 -1.53 1.74 -19.54
N THR A 65 -0.67 2.75 -19.66
CA THR A 65 -0.19 3.28 -20.94
C THR A 65 1.30 3.05 -21.14
N SER A 66 1.73 3.12 -22.39
CA SER A 66 3.15 3.08 -22.78
C SER A 66 3.87 4.43 -22.61
N GLU A 67 3.21 5.44 -22.06
CA GLU A 67 3.78 6.77 -21.81
C GLU A 67 3.89 7.02 -20.31
N ALA A 68 4.81 7.88 -19.89
CA ALA A 68 4.89 8.26 -18.48
C ALA A 68 3.66 9.09 -18.09
N GLN A 69 3.08 8.79 -16.93
CA GLN A 69 1.90 9.49 -16.41
C GLN A 69 2.24 10.19 -15.10
N GLU A 70 1.69 11.38 -14.90
CA GLU A 70 1.77 12.10 -13.62
C GLU A 70 0.41 12.07 -12.93
N LEU A 71 0.41 11.94 -11.60
CA LEU A 71 -0.81 12.05 -10.82
C LEU A 71 -0.56 12.76 -9.48
N LEU A 72 -1.63 13.35 -8.97
CA LEU A 72 -1.73 13.82 -7.60
C LEU A 72 -2.38 12.70 -6.77
N PRO A 73 -1.68 12.08 -5.81
CA PRO A 73 -2.24 10.95 -5.07
C PRO A 73 -3.23 11.36 -3.98
N GLU A 74 -3.10 12.57 -3.43
CA GLU A 74 -3.91 13.02 -2.30
C GLU A 74 -5.43 12.98 -2.54
N PRO A 75 -5.96 13.42 -3.70
CA PRO A 75 -7.40 13.36 -3.97
C PRO A 75 -7.96 11.94 -4.12
N LEU A 76 -7.09 10.94 -4.33
CA LEU A 76 -7.49 9.53 -4.47
C LEU A 76 -7.62 8.83 -3.12
N LEU A 77 -7.12 9.44 -2.05
CA LEU A 77 -7.16 8.90 -0.70
C LEU A 77 -8.25 9.58 0.13
N PRO A 78 -8.83 8.87 1.11
CA PRO A 78 -9.65 9.51 2.13
C PRO A 78 -8.91 10.68 2.79
N PRO A 79 -9.63 11.75 3.16
CA PRO A 79 -9.04 12.88 3.86
C PRO A 79 -8.40 12.40 5.17
N GLY A 80 -7.22 12.93 5.48
CA GLY A 80 -6.50 12.58 6.70
C GLY A 80 -5.21 13.36 6.82
N ASP A 81 -4.83 13.67 8.06
CA ASP A 81 -3.69 14.55 8.38
C ASP A 81 -2.33 13.85 8.37
N GLY A 82 -2.27 12.60 7.88
CA GLY A 82 -1.02 11.82 7.82
C GLY A 82 -0.21 12.04 6.53
N PRO A 83 1.14 12.03 6.60
CA PRO A 83 1.99 12.11 5.43
C PRO A 83 1.80 10.89 4.51
N LEU A 84 2.02 11.10 3.21
CA LEU A 84 2.09 10.00 2.24
C LEU A 84 3.49 9.40 2.23
N LEU A 85 3.57 8.13 2.58
CA LEU A 85 4.81 7.36 2.62
C LEU A 85 4.93 6.50 1.36
N PHE A 86 6.11 6.50 0.74
CA PHE A 86 6.38 5.60 -0.38
C PHE A 86 6.60 4.16 0.12
N LEU A 87 5.78 3.22 -0.36
CA LEU A 87 5.84 1.81 0.04
C LEU A 87 6.44 0.91 -1.05
N GLY A 88 6.54 1.39 -2.28
CA GLY A 88 7.16 0.68 -3.40
C GLY A 88 6.63 1.09 -4.77
N GLY A 89 7.29 0.62 -5.83
CA GLY A 89 6.88 0.84 -7.23
C GLY A 89 7.99 1.41 -8.12
N ALA A 90 7.69 1.51 -9.42
CA ALA A 90 8.57 2.07 -10.44
C ALA A 90 8.13 3.51 -10.77
N SER A 91 8.35 4.42 -9.83
CA SER A 91 7.94 5.81 -9.94
C SER A 91 8.94 6.75 -9.29
N THR A 92 8.88 8.03 -9.67
CA THR A 92 9.57 9.12 -9.00
C THR A 92 8.54 10.02 -8.34
N THR A 93 8.79 10.47 -7.13
CA THR A 93 7.93 11.44 -6.42
C THR A 93 8.62 12.79 -6.34
N ALA A 94 7.85 13.86 -6.58
CA ALA A 94 8.30 15.25 -6.41
C ALA A 94 7.24 16.04 -5.65
N GLU A 95 7.64 17.14 -5.02
CA GLU A 95 6.70 18.11 -4.46
C GLU A 95 6.44 19.24 -5.46
N ARG A 96 5.15 19.57 -5.67
CA ARG A 96 4.70 20.71 -6.48
C ARG A 96 3.56 21.39 -5.72
N ASP A 97 3.70 22.68 -5.46
CA ASP A 97 2.72 23.49 -4.73
C ASP A 97 2.35 22.92 -3.33
N GLY A 98 3.34 22.35 -2.64
CA GLY A 98 3.16 21.71 -1.33
C GLY A 98 2.42 20.37 -1.37
N ARG A 99 2.24 19.80 -2.56
CA ARG A 99 1.56 18.51 -2.78
C ARG A 99 2.50 17.51 -3.41
N LEU A 100 2.32 16.24 -3.03
CA LEU A 100 3.04 15.13 -3.66
C LEU A 100 2.52 14.92 -5.08
N VAL A 101 3.42 14.89 -6.05
CA VAL A 101 3.17 14.44 -7.43
C VAL A 101 3.96 13.15 -7.65
N ALA A 102 3.27 12.09 -8.05
CA ALA A 102 3.89 10.85 -8.45
C ALA A 102 3.95 10.76 -9.98
N ARG A 103 5.14 10.50 -10.52
CA ARG A 103 5.36 10.23 -11.93
C ARG A 103 5.66 8.75 -12.12
N LEU A 104 4.77 8.06 -12.82
CA LEU A 104 4.85 6.63 -13.08
C LEU A 104 5.51 6.39 -14.43
N ALA A 105 6.43 5.43 -14.47
CA ALA A 105 6.97 4.93 -15.74
C ALA A 105 5.85 4.30 -16.59
N PRO A 106 6.05 4.15 -17.92
CA PRO A 106 5.19 3.32 -18.77
C PRO A 106 4.92 1.96 -18.14
N HIS A 107 3.64 1.56 -18.04
CA HIS A 107 3.21 0.31 -17.39
C HIS A 107 3.68 0.11 -15.94
N GLY A 108 4.21 1.16 -15.31
CA GLY A 108 4.70 1.15 -13.95
C GLY A 108 3.58 1.36 -12.93
N PHE A 109 3.89 1.16 -11.66
CA PHE A 109 2.98 1.45 -10.56
C PHE A 109 3.69 2.22 -9.45
N VAL A 110 2.90 2.88 -8.62
CA VAL A 110 3.32 3.43 -7.33
C VAL A 110 2.42 2.88 -6.24
N ARG A 111 3.00 2.60 -5.07
CA ARG A 111 2.27 2.27 -3.85
C ARG A 111 2.65 3.25 -2.77
N LEU A 112 1.64 3.93 -2.24
CA LEU A 112 1.75 4.94 -1.21
C LEU A 112 0.89 4.55 -0.01
N GLY A 113 1.36 4.88 1.19
CA GLY A 113 0.65 4.62 2.44
C GLY A 113 0.37 5.92 3.17
N ARG A 114 -0.86 6.09 3.67
CA ARG A 114 -1.20 7.08 4.69
C ARG A 114 -1.69 6.35 5.91
N ALA A 115 -1.01 6.53 7.03
CA ALA A 115 -1.48 6.02 8.30
C ALA A 115 -1.69 7.19 9.25
N LEU A 116 -2.91 7.30 9.77
CA LEU A 116 -3.26 8.24 10.81
C LEU A 116 -2.49 7.84 12.06
N ASP A 117 -1.71 8.75 12.62
CA ASP A 117 -1.08 8.50 13.92
C ASP A 117 -2.22 8.34 14.94
N THR A 118 -2.43 7.12 15.43
CA THR A 118 -3.29 6.86 16.59
C THR A 118 -2.60 7.20 17.90
N ASP A 119 -1.35 7.68 17.87
CA ASP A 119 -0.65 8.16 19.06
C ASP A 119 -1.04 9.61 19.38
N GLN A 120 -2.27 9.75 19.86
CA GLN A 120 -2.51 10.61 21.01
C GLN A 120 -2.53 9.68 22.23
N GLU A 121 -1.40 9.03 22.55
CA GLU A 121 -1.19 8.56 23.91
C GLU A 121 -1.19 9.82 24.78
N THR A 122 -2.34 10.10 25.38
CA THR A 122 -2.52 11.20 26.31
C THR A 122 -1.72 10.83 27.55
N ALA A 123 -0.43 11.19 27.57
CA ALA A 123 0.33 11.25 28.79
C ALA A 123 -0.27 12.37 29.64
N SER A 124 -1.13 12.01 30.59
CA SER A 124 -1.51 12.85 31.74
C SER A 124 -1.18 12.11 33.03
#